data_AF-A0AAW5KGB5-F1
#
_entry.id   AF-A0AAW5KGB5-F1
#
_cell.length_a   1.000
_cell.length_b   1.000
_cell.length_c   1.000
_cell.angle_alpha   90.00
_cell.angle_beta   90.00
_cell.angle_gamma   90.00
#
_symmetry.space_group_name_H-M   'P 1'
#
loop_
_entity.id
_entity.type
_entity.pdbx_description
1 polymer ?
#
loop_
_entity_poly.entity_id
_entity_poly.type
_entity_poly.pdbx_seq_one_letter_code
_entity_poly.pdbx_strand_id
1 'polypeptide(L)'
;MSQFSELLKEYIKKKDITIKALAEKCGIDRTYLHKILKGERKVPSVDFVENISLQLMLSTEDKSRLMELYNISEMGEDVYNRRKQVSKIIHDMANTNMEEPDALTFKTEVDIDSVPEISIYTDKRELRKNLQVLICSDVHNGSDIQVIAQPTEFLTNLLSIAAEGSESAINHLFFFDNTSGEKNTAKYNLDIFPFICHLAQKHEKYEAFYYYEGASAYFNSTNIMPNIMITNNFLIRTDSDYCEGVIYRSKPMVEFYMRQFEKFKTKCAKLLDHAVDILEYVYFWYDDNANFIGVDFQPCTMLCLTEDIYNAHALLPTDAKKFVKAKLTMGKKALSEHKFVNLFSEKGLAEFMTTGEIFELPRNSYTFPTLAERKIMLQIMISLCENGMADYRIIKNDYFAVSKNLCINISDNTSLNIIARNNCFSDFSYLKISETSLVQAFWDYFQHFIDSDAVCSHEETIEILRSYL
;
A
#
# COMPACT_ATOMS: atom_id res chain seq x y z
N MET A 1 -11.00 1.04 -33.13
CA MET A 1 -9.87 0.13 -33.37
C MET A 1 -9.11 0.05 -32.04
N SER A 2 -8.61 -1.12 -31.61
CA SER A 2 -7.90 -1.16 -30.32
C SER A 2 -6.53 -0.49 -30.45
N GLN A 3 -6.07 0.20 -29.40
CA GLN A 3 -4.75 0.83 -29.37
C GLN A 3 -3.63 -0.18 -29.69
N PHE A 4 -3.78 -1.43 -29.25
CA PHE A 4 -2.89 -2.54 -29.62
C PHE A 4 -2.77 -2.73 -31.14
N SER A 5 -3.90 -2.74 -31.84
CA SER A 5 -3.95 -2.97 -33.29
C SER A 5 -3.29 -1.84 -34.07
N GLU A 6 -3.44 -0.61 -33.58
CA GLU A 6 -2.82 0.58 -34.17
C GLU A 6 -1.29 0.54 -33.98
N LEU A 7 -0.82 0.29 -32.75
CA LEU A 7 0.61 0.19 -32.47
C LEU A 7 1.28 -0.96 -33.25
N LEU A 8 0.63 -2.13 -33.33
CA LEU A 8 1.15 -3.25 -34.10
C LEU A 8 1.27 -2.90 -35.59
N LYS A 9 0.30 -2.16 -36.17
CA LYS A 9 0.40 -1.67 -37.56
C LYS A 9 1.57 -0.71 -37.75
N GLU A 10 1.81 0.19 -36.79
CA GLU A 10 2.94 1.12 -36.83
C GLU A 10 4.27 0.37 -36.85
N TYR A 11 4.42 -0.64 -35.98
CA TYR A 11 5.63 -1.47 -35.95
C TYR A 11 5.83 -2.27 -37.23
N ILE A 12 4.78 -2.87 -37.80
CA ILE A 12 4.84 -3.58 -39.08
C ILE A 12 5.31 -2.64 -40.20
N LYS A 13 4.76 -1.43 -40.25
CA LYS A 13 5.13 -0.40 -41.24
C LYS A 13 6.56 0.07 -41.06
N LYS A 14 7.00 0.32 -39.81
CA LYS A 14 8.36 0.77 -39.48
C LYS A 14 9.42 -0.26 -39.84
N LYS A 15 9.11 -1.56 -39.71
CA LYS A 15 10.01 -2.67 -40.03
C LYS A 15 9.96 -3.10 -41.50
N ASP A 16 9.10 -2.48 -42.31
CA ASP A 16 8.91 -2.76 -43.74
C ASP A 16 8.64 -4.26 -44.04
N ILE A 17 7.81 -4.90 -43.20
CA ILE A 17 7.43 -6.31 -43.35
C ILE A 17 6.00 -6.40 -43.89
N THR A 18 5.78 -7.23 -44.91
CA THR A 18 4.42 -7.48 -45.39
C THR A 18 3.62 -8.35 -44.41
N ILE A 19 2.31 -8.11 -44.30
CA ILE A 19 1.42 -8.89 -43.42
C ILE A 19 1.45 -10.38 -43.77
N LYS A 20 1.62 -10.74 -45.05
CA LYS A 20 1.76 -12.13 -45.49
C LYS A 20 3.04 -12.77 -44.93
N ALA A 21 4.18 -12.08 -45.08
CA ALA A 21 5.46 -12.59 -44.58
C ALA A 21 5.47 -12.69 -43.05
N LEU A 22 4.86 -11.74 -42.34
CA LEU A 22 4.74 -11.81 -40.89
C LEU A 22 3.86 -12.97 -40.43
N ALA A 23 2.72 -13.19 -41.09
CA ALA A 23 1.83 -14.31 -40.79
C ALA A 23 2.54 -15.67 -40.97
N GLU A 24 3.29 -15.83 -42.06
CA GLU A 24 4.10 -17.04 -42.32
C GLU A 24 5.18 -17.23 -41.25
N LYS A 25 5.92 -16.17 -40.88
CA LYS A 25 6.96 -16.22 -39.84
C LYS A 25 6.40 -16.54 -38.45
N CYS A 26 5.21 -16.04 -38.12
CA CYS A 26 4.56 -16.30 -36.84
C CYS A 26 3.78 -17.63 -36.81
N GLY A 27 3.64 -18.32 -37.94
CA GLY A 27 2.84 -19.55 -38.02
C GLY A 27 1.34 -19.33 -37.82
N ILE A 28 0.81 -18.15 -38.19
CA ILE A 28 -0.59 -17.77 -37.99
C ILE A 28 -1.31 -17.57 -39.32
N ASP A 29 -2.63 -17.81 -39.35
CA ASP A 29 -3.44 -17.54 -40.53
C ASP A 29 -3.41 -16.05 -40.89
N ARG A 30 -3.13 -15.75 -42.16
CA ARG A 30 -3.03 -14.37 -42.66
C ARG A 30 -4.34 -13.60 -42.46
N THR A 31 -5.49 -14.25 -42.65
CA THR A 31 -6.80 -13.60 -42.48
C THR A 31 -7.05 -13.27 -41.02
N TYR A 32 -6.63 -14.16 -40.12
CA TYR A 32 -6.68 -13.94 -38.68
C TYR A 32 -5.82 -12.75 -38.25
N LEU A 33 -4.56 -12.65 -38.71
CA LEU A 33 -3.71 -11.49 -38.46
C LEU A 33 -4.32 -10.19 -39.02
N HIS A 34 -4.88 -10.22 -40.23
CA HIS A 34 -5.57 -9.05 -40.80
C HIS A 34 -6.76 -8.60 -39.93
N LYS A 35 -7.54 -9.53 -39.37
CA LYS A 35 -8.66 -9.22 -38.48
C LYS A 35 -8.18 -8.63 -37.15
N ILE A 36 -7.08 -9.14 -36.58
CA ILE A 36 -6.44 -8.54 -35.40
C ILE A 36 -6.05 -7.10 -35.71
N LEU A 37 -5.34 -6.86 -36.81
CA LEU A 37 -4.90 -5.51 -37.18
C LEU A 37 -6.07 -4.53 -37.40
N LYS A 38 -7.25 -5.01 -37.80
CA LYS A 38 -8.47 -4.19 -37.90
C LYS A 38 -9.19 -3.99 -36.56
N GLY A 39 -8.81 -4.69 -35.50
CA GLY A 39 -9.51 -4.74 -34.23
C GLY A 39 -10.79 -5.58 -34.26
N GLU A 40 -10.95 -6.46 -35.25
CA GLU A 40 -12.13 -7.32 -35.44
C GLU A 40 -11.98 -8.69 -34.74
N ARG A 41 -10.77 -9.02 -34.26
CA ARG A 41 -10.45 -10.24 -33.51
C ARG A 41 -9.60 -9.87 -32.29
N LYS A 42 -9.85 -10.55 -31.17
CA LYS A 42 -8.99 -10.50 -29.99
C LYS A 42 -7.62 -11.09 -30.28
N VAL A 43 -6.62 -10.58 -29.56
CA VAL A 43 -5.28 -11.16 -29.54
C VAL A 43 -5.37 -12.48 -28.75
N PRO A 44 -4.81 -13.59 -29.26
CA PRO A 44 -5.14 -14.92 -28.72
C PRO A 44 -4.41 -15.27 -27.42
N SER A 45 -3.18 -14.79 -27.21
CA SER A 45 -2.36 -15.17 -26.05
C SER A 45 -1.15 -14.25 -25.88
N VAL A 46 -0.50 -14.36 -24.71
CA VAL A 46 0.82 -13.76 -24.44
C VAL A 46 1.86 -14.30 -25.42
N ASP A 47 1.90 -15.62 -25.67
CA ASP A 47 2.83 -16.25 -26.62
C ASP A 47 2.75 -15.66 -28.02
N PHE A 48 1.54 -15.27 -28.45
CA PHE A 48 1.36 -14.59 -29.72
C PHE A 48 2.06 -13.23 -29.75
N VAL A 49 1.92 -12.45 -28.67
CA VAL A 49 2.56 -11.13 -28.54
C VAL A 49 4.08 -11.29 -28.44
N GLU A 50 4.56 -12.32 -27.76
CA GLU A 50 5.99 -12.63 -27.70
C GLU A 50 6.55 -13.00 -29.08
N ASN A 51 5.90 -13.94 -29.77
CA ASN A 51 6.31 -14.40 -31.09
C ASN A 51 6.30 -13.25 -32.10
N ILE A 52 5.23 -12.45 -32.17
CA ILE A 52 5.17 -11.32 -33.12
C ILE A 52 6.24 -10.26 -32.81
N SER A 53 6.54 -10.02 -31.54
CA SER A 53 7.59 -9.08 -31.12
C SER A 53 8.97 -9.58 -31.55
N LEU A 54 9.24 -10.88 -31.42
CA LEU A 54 10.47 -11.52 -31.89
C LEU A 54 10.61 -11.44 -33.41
N GLN A 55 9.55 -11.76 -34.17
CA GLN A 55 9.58 -11.71 -35.64
C GLN A 55 9.74 -10.28 -36.19
N LEU A 56 9.26 -9.28 -35.46
CA LEU A 56 9.44 -7.86 -35.76
C LEU A 56 10.77 -7.28 -35.25
N MET A 57 11.54 -8.06 -34.48
CA MET A 57 12.77 -7.61 -33.82
C MET A 57 12.55 -6.30 -33.04
N LEU A 58 11.50 -6.27 -32.23
CA LEU A 58 11.19 -5.13 -31.37
C LEU A 58 12.25 -4.96 -30.29
N SER A 59 12.51 -3.72 -29.89
CA SER A 59 13.30 -3.46 -28.67
C SER A 59 12.54 -3.95 -27.44
N THR A 60 13.22 -4.07 -26.30
CA THR A 60 12.58 -4.38 -25.02
C THR A 60 11.46 -3.38 -24.70
N GLU A 61 11.69 -2.10 -24.94
CA GLU A 61 10.69 -1.03 -24.73
C GLU A 61 9.47 -1.21 -25.65
N ASP A 62 9.70 -1.45 -26.94
CA ASP A 62 8.62 -1.63 -27.93
C ASP A 62 7.79 -2.89 -27.63
N LYS A 63 8.44 -4.00 -27.21
CA LYS A 63 7.78 -5.23 -26.76
C LYS A 63 6.94 -4.96 -25.50
N SER A 64 7.51 -4.31 -24.49
CA SER A 64 6.81 -4.01 -23.23
C SER A 64 5.55 -3.16 -23.49
N ARG A 65 5.65 -2.15 -24.36
CA ARG A 65 4.50 -1.32 -24.74
C ARG A 65 3.42 -2.12 -25.46
N LEU A 66 3.81 -3.05 -26.35
CA LEU A 66 2.85 -3.90 -27.05
C LEU A 66 2.16 -4.88 -26.08
N MET A 67 2.90 -5.43 -25.12
CA MET A 67 2.38 -6.31 -24.07
C MET A 67 1.44 -5.57 -23.12
N GLU A 68 1.78 -4.33 -22.75
CA GLU A 68 0.90 -3.47 -21.96
C GLU A 68 -0.45 -3.24 -22.65
N LEU A 69 -0.44 -2.88 -23.95
CA LEU A 69 -1.68 -2.71 -24.70
C LEU A 69 -2.48 -4.00 -24.88
N TYR A 70 -1.81 -5.16 -24.93
CA TYR A 70 -2.47 -6.46 -24.91
C TYR A 70 -3.20 -6.68 -23.59
N ASN A 71 -2.51 -6.50 -22.46
CA ASN A 71 -3.08 -6.64 -21.12
C ASN A 71 -4.27 -5.69 -20.90
N ILE A 72 -4.15 -4.43 -21.36
CA ILE A 72 -5.26 -3.46 -21.35
C ILE A 72 -6.45 -3.97 -22.19
N SER A 73 -6.19 -4.56 -23.36
CA SER A 73 -7.27 -5.07 -24.23
C SER A 73 -7.98 -6.30 -23.66
N GLU A 74 -7.29 -7.11 -22.86
CA GLU A 74 -7.85 -8.30 -22.23
C GLU A 74 -8.60 -7.99 -20.92
N MET A 75 -8.03 -7.15 -20.06
CA MET A 75 -8.58 -6.84 -18.73
C MET A 75 -9.52 -5.63 -18.72
N GLY A 76 -9.40 -4.73 -19.70
CA GLY A 76 -9.99 -3.40 -19.67
C GLY A 76 -9.04 -2.37 -19.04
N GLU A 77 -9.07 -1.16 -19.57
CA GLU A 77 -8.17 -0.06 -19.20
C GLU A 77 -8.26 0.31 -17.71
N ASP A 78 -9.48 0.40 -17.17
CA ASP A 78 -9.71 0.82 -15.78
C ASP A 78 -9.16 -0.23 -14.79
N VAL A 79 -9.42 -1.52 -15.05
CA VAL A 79 -8.93 -2.64 -14.22
C VAL A 79 -7.42 -2.74 -14.29
N TYR A 80 -6.84 -2.65 -15.50
CA TYR A 80 -5.40 -2.69 -15.70
C TYR A 80 -4.70 -1.55 -14.95
N ASN A 81 -5.18 -0.32 -15.10
CA ASN A 81 -4.60 0.86 -14.45
C ASN A 81 -4.72 0.77 -12.92
N ARG A 82 -5.86 0.32 -12.39
CA ARG A 82 -6.06 0.12 -10.95
C ARG A 82 -5.06 -0.90 -10.40
N ARG A 83 -4.93 -2.07 -11.04
CA ARG A 83 -3.98 -3.12 -10.63
C ARG A 83 -2.53 -2.67 -10.74
N LYS A 84 -2.19 -1.94 -11.81
CA LYS A 84 -0.86 -1.34 -12.01
C LYS A 84 -0.53 -0.33 -10.90
N GLN A 85 -1.51 0.48 -10.50
CA GLN A 85 -1.35 1.42 -9.40
C GLN A 85 -1.15 0.69 -8.07
N VAL A 86 -1.97 -0.30 -7.74
CA VAL A 86 -1.78 -1.13 -6.52
C VAL A 86 -0.38 -1.78 -6.50
N SER A 87 0.05 -2.37 -7.62
CA SER A 87 1.39 -2.93 -7.76
C SER A 87 2.49 -1.91 -7.47
N LYS A 88 2.36 -0.69 -8.03
CA LYS A 88 3.28 0.42 -7.78
C LYS A 88 3.30 0.81 -6.30
N ILE A 89 2.14 0.96 -5.66
CA ILE A 89 2.02 1.33 -4.24
C ILE A 89 2.76 0.31 -3.36
N ILE A 90 2.54 -0.98 -3.61
CA ILE A 90 3.19 -2.06 -2.86
C ILE A 90 4.71 -2.00 -3.05
N HIS A 91 5.17 -1.82 -4.29
CA HIS A 91 6.59 -1.70 -4.60
C HIS A 91 7.22 -0.47 -3.92
N ASP A 92 6.56 0.68 -3.95
CA ASP A 92 7.05 1.92 -3.34
C ASP A 92 7.12 1.77 -1.81
N MET A 93 6.10 1.18 -1.17
CA MET A 93 6.11 0.87 0.27
C MET A 93 7.23 -0.08 0.66
N ALA A 94 7.48 -1.11 -0.16
CA ALA A 94 8.52 -2.11 0.10
C ALA A 94 9.94 -1.51 0.10
N ASN A 95 10.17 -0.46 -0.71
CA ASN A 95 11.46 0.21 -0.88
C ASN A 95 11.64 1.47 -0.01
N THR A 96 10.55 2.17 0.34
CA THR A 96 10.61 3.39 1.19
C THR A 96 11.11 3.06 2.60
N ASN A 97 10.94 1.82 3.05
CA ASN A 97 11.41 1.36 4.36
C ASN A 97 12.93 1.09 4.43
N MET A 98 13.73 1.58 3.48
CA MET A 98 15.18 1.36 3.42
C MET A 98 16.02 2.61 3.64
N GLU A 99 15.43 3.81 3.65
CA GLU A 99 16.18 5.03 3.94
C GLU A 99 16.33 5.17 5.46
N GLU A 100 17.59 5.20 5.94
CA GLU A 100 17.87 5.68 7.29
C GLU A 100 17.28 7.09 7.41
N PRO A 101 16.58 7.44 8.50
CA PRO A 101 16.19 8.82 8.71
C PRO A 101 17.47 9.64 8.79
N ASP A 102 17.80 10.35 7.71
CA ASP A 102 18.71 11.47 7.76
C ASP A 102 18.05 12.47 8.71
N ALA A 103 18.45 12.42 9.98
CA ALA A 103 17.87 13.19 11.06
C ALA A 103 18.15 14.68 10.84
N LEU A 104 17.40 15.31 9.94
CA LEU A 104 17.40 16.73 9.72
C LEU A 104 16.56 17.37 10.81
N THR A 105 17.12 17.35 12.03
CA THR A 105 16.55 18.09 13.17
C THR A 105 16.27 19.52 12.77
N PHE A 106 14.99 19.91 12.81
CA PHE A 106 14.60 21.30 12.61
C PHE A 106 15.16 22.12 13.78
N LYS A 107 16.10 23.03 13.48
CA LYS A 107 16.82 23.84 14.49
C LYS A 107 16.42 25.31 14.52
N THR A 108 15.43 25.71 13.74
CA THR A 108 15.08 27.13 13.58
C THR A 108 13.95 27.51 14.52
N GLU A 109 14.27 28.06 15.69
CA GLU A 109 13.26 28.67 16.55
C GLU A 109 12.79 30.01 15.96
N VAL A 110 11.47 30.22 15.95
CA VAL A 110 10.85 31.47 15.53
C VAL A 110 10.32 32.20 16.76
N ASP A 111 10.66 33.48 16.90
CA ASP A 111 9.97 34.37 17.83
C ASP A 111 8.55 34.63 17.30
N ILE A 112 7.57 33.93 17.87
CA ILE A 112 6.17 33.97 17.44
C ILE A 112 5.62 35.40 17.52
N ASP A 113 6.04 36.20 18.51
CA ASP A 113 5.56 37.58 18.68
C ASP A 113 6.12 38.53 17.61
N SER A 114 7.23 38.16 16.97
CA SER A 114 7.78 38.90 15.83
C SER A 114 7.00 38.68 14.52
N VAL A 115 6.17 37.63 14.44
CA VAL A 115 5.39 37.32 13.25
C VAL A 115 4.18 38.29 13.15
N PRO A 116 3.97 38.97 12.02
CA PRO A 116 2.82 39.86 11.84
C PRO A 116 1.49 39.15 12.10
N GLU A 117 0.49 39.88 12.61
CA GLU A 117 -0.83 39.31 12.88
C GLU A 117 -1.47 38.71 11.61
N ILE A 118 -1.21 39.32 10.44
CA ILE A 118 -1.61 38.83 9.12
C ILE A 118 -0.40 38.91 8.20
N SER A 119 -0.04 37.80 7.57
CA SER A 119 0.98 37.70 6.53
C SER A 119 0.37 37.16 5.25
N ILE A 120 0.55 37.85 4.12
CA ILE A 120 0.01 37.48 2.81
C ILE A 120 1.18 37.13 1.89
N TYR A 121 1.12 35.97 1.26
CA TYR A 121 2.13 35.49 0.34
C TYR A 121 1.52 35.25 -1.04
N THR A 122 2.14 35.83 -2.07
CA THR A 122 1.79 35.65 -3.49
C THR A 122 2.93 34.97 -4.28
N ASP A 123 4.04 34.64 -3.61
CA ASP A 123 5.13 33.84 -4.19
C ASP A 123 5.16 32.44 -3.57
N LYS A 124 5.12 31.43 -4.44
CA LYS A 124 5.10 30.02 -4.09
C LYS A 124 6.29 29.60 -3.21
N ARG A 125 7.50 30.07 -3.51
CA ARG A 125 8.70 29.65 -2.77
C ARG A 125 8.73 30.29 -1.40
N GLU A 126 8.38 31.57 -1.31
CA GLU A 126 8.29 32.30 -0.06
C GLU A 126 7.22 31.70 0.86
N LEU A 127 6.02 31.43 0.33
CA LEU A 127 4.96 30.77 1.09
C LEU A 127 5.44 29.43 1.65
N ARG A 128 5.90 28.52 0.78
CA ARG A 128 6.30 27.16 1.20
C ARG A 128 7.41 27.16 2.24
N LYS A 129 8.39 28.06 2.12
CA LYS A 129 9.45 28.24 3.12
C LYS A 129 8.87 28.69 4.46
N ASN A 130 7.99 29.68 4.46
CA ASN A 130 7.37 30.18 5.70
C ASN A 130 6.43 29.15 6.33
N LEU A 131 5.68 28.39 5.53
CA LEU A 131 4.87 27.26 6.03
C LEU A 131 5.74 26.27 6.80
N GLN A 132 6.85 25.83 6.21
CA GLN A 132 7.77 24.91 6.85
C GLN A 132 8.31 25.49 8.16
N VAL A 133 8.85 26.70 8.13
CA VAL A 133 9.47 27.33 9.32
C VAL A 133 8.46 27.53 10.45
N LEU A 134 7.29 28.09 10.16
CA LEU A 134 6.29 28.42 11.18
C LEU A 134 5.62 27.16 11.75
N ILE A 135 5.22 26.21 10.91
CA ILE A 135 4.59 24.97 11.36
C ILE A 135 5.59 24.15 12.17
N CYS A 136 6.82 23.94 11.67
CA CYS A 136 7.81 23.16 12.41
C CYS A 136 8.12 23.80 13.75
N SER A 137 8.31 25.13 13.80
CA SER A 137 8.59 25.83 15.06
C SER A 137 7.44 25.68 16.07
N ASP A 138 6.18 25.77 15.65
CA ASP A 138 5.04 25.66 16.57
C ASP A 138 4.84 24.21 17.05
N VAL A 139 4.99 23.25 16.14
CA VAL A 139 4.88 21.82 16.42
C VAL A 139 5.99 21.32 17.35
N HIS A 140 7.22 21.82 17.21
CA HIS A 140 8.33 21.49 18.12
C HIS A 140 8.15 22.14 19.51
N ASN A 141 7.34 23.20 19.61
CA ASN A 141 6.93 23.81 20.87
C ASN A 141 5.69 23.15 21.51
N GLY A 142 5.31 21.95 21.04
CA GLY A 142 4.23 21.15 21.59
C GLY A 142 2.83 21.49 21.04
N SER A 143 2.75 22.21 19.92
CA SER A 143 1.48 22.41 19.23
C SER A 143 1.10 21.21 18.38
N ASP A 144 -0.09 20.65 18.64
CA ASP A 144 -0.76 19.80 17.65
C ASP A 144 -1.06 20.61 16.38
N ILE A 145 -1.22 19.90 15.27
CA ILE A 145 -1.64 20.48 14.00
C ILE A 145 -2.93 19.84 13.49
N GLN A 146 -3.83 20.69 13.04
CA GLN A 146 -5.12 20.33 12.46
C GLN A 146 -5.12 20.75 10.98
N VAL A 147 -5.30 19.79 10.09
CA VAL A 147 -5.17 19.97 8.64
C VAL A 147 -6.46 19.57 7.95
N ILE A 148 -7.02 20.47 7.14
CA ILE A 148 -8.07 20.17 6.15
C ILE A 148 -7.47 20.48 4.79
N ALA A 149 -6.96 19.46 4.12
CA ALA A 149 -6.30 19.57 2.81
C ALA A 149 -6.26 18.21 2.15
N GLN A 150 -6.12 18.17 0.82
CA GLN A 150 -5.87 16.90 0.13
C GLN A 150 -4.41 16.45 0.31
N PRO A 151 -4.14 15.15 0.50
CA PRO A 151 -2.78 14.64 0.55
C PRO A 151 -2.06 14.93 -0.76
N THR A 152 -0.93 15.62 -0.68
CA THR A 152 -0.05 15.92 -1.81
C THR A 152 1.38 15.70 -1.38
N GLU A 153 2.29 15.53 -2.34
CA GLU A 153 3.72 15.41 -2.06
C GLU A 153 4.24 16.56 -1.18
N PHE A 154 3.85 17.80 -1.47
CA PHE A 154 4.27 18.96 -0.68
C PHE A 154 3.74 18.90 0.76
N LEU A 155 2.45 18.64 0.93
CA LEU A 155 1.84 18.58 2.26
C LEU A 155 2.44 17.45 3.10
N THR A 156 2.59 16.27 2.50
CA THR A 156 3.20 15.11 3.16
C THR A 156 4.62 15.41 3.59
N ASN A 157 5.44 16.01 2.72
CA ASN A 157 6.81 16.39 3.09
C ASN A 157 6.82 17.44 4.20
N LEU A 158 5.96 18.46 4.13
CA LEU A 158 5.83 19.49 5.16
C LEU A 158 5.46 18.89 6.53
N LEU A 159 4.45 18.01 6.56
CA LEU A 159 3.99 17.37 7.80
C LEU A 159 5.00 16.36 8.33
N SER A 160 5.66 15.58 7.47
CA SER A 160 6.72 14.66 7.88
C SER A 160 7.89 15.40 8.54
N ILE A 161 8.32 16.53 7.99
CA ILE A 161 9.39 17.35 8.58
C ILE A 161 8.93 17.98 9.90
N ALA A 162 7.68 18.45 9.98
CA ALA A 162 7.14 19.02 11.21
C ALA A 162 7.02 17.98 12.34
N ALA A 163 6.68 16.74 12.00
CA ALA A 163 6.54 15.62 12.92
C ALA A 163 7.88 15.10 13.45
N GLU A 164 8.96 15.28 12.70
CA GLU A 164 10.25 14.66 12.99
C GLU A 164 10.79 15.12 14.35
N GLY A 165 10.85 14.20 15.32
CA GLY A 165 11.29 14.49 16.69
C GLY A 165 10.27 15.26 17.54
N SER A 166 9.05 15.48 17.04
CA SER A 166 7.96 16.10 17.80
C SER A 166 7.06 15.04 18.45
N GLU A 167 6.51 15.39 19.62
CA GLU A 167 5.50 14.62 20.33
C GLU A 167 4.05 15.03 20.00
N SER A 168 3.88 16.03 19.14
CA SER A 168 2.58 16.61 18.81
C SER A 168 1.77 15.75 17.84
N ALA A 169 0.45 15.77 17.97
CA ALA A 169 -0.45 15.03 17.08
C ALA A 169 -0.69 15.79 15.76
N ILE A 170 -0.85 15.01 14.68
CA ILE A 170 -1.22 15.51 13.35
C ILE A 170 -2.61 14.98 13.03
N ASN A 171 -3.60 15.86 13.03
CA ASN A 171 -4.98 15.52 12.72
C ASN A 171 -5.29 15.94 11.28
N HIS A 172 -5.47 14.97 10.37
CA HIS A 172 -5.61 15.25 8.95
C HIS A 172 -6.99 14.82 8.43
N LEU A 173 -7.76 15.80 7.97
CA LEU A 173 -9.06 15.64 7.31
C LEU A 173 -8.91 15.84 5.79
N PHE A 174 -9.32 14.84 5.02
CA PHE A 174 -9.37 14.88 3.57
C PHE A 174 -10.61 14.14 3.05
N PHE A 175 -10.92 14.26 1.76
CA PHE A 175 -11.98 13.45 1.13
C PHE A 175 -11.39 12.34 0.27
N PHE A 176 -12.13 11.24 0.19
CA PHE A 176 -12.05 10.30 -0.92
C PHE A 176 -13.13 10.62 -1.95
N ASP A 177 -12.80 10.41 -3.22
CA ASP A 177 -13.75 10.59 -4.31
C ASP A 177 -14.83 9.51 -4.27
N ASN A 178 -16.09 9.93 -4.38
CA ASN A 178 -17.26 9.04 -4.38
C ASN A 178 -18.08 9.11 -5.68
N THR A 179 -17.55 9.71 -6.76
CA THR A 179 -18.28 9.93 -8.01
C THR A 179 -18.39 8.65 -8.85
N SER A 180 -19.01 7.62 -8.27
CA SER A 180 -19.29 6.34 -8.91
C SER A 180 -19.88 6.52 -10.32
N GLY A 181 -19.12 6.17 -11.35
CA GLY A 181 -19.56 6.22 -12.75
C GLY A 181 -18.60 6.88 -13.73
N GLU A 182 -17.62 7.68 -13.27
CA GLU A 182 -16.54 8.15 -14.13
C GLU A 182 -15.32 7.23 -14.01
N LYS A 183 -14.64 6.97 -15.14
CA LYS A 183 -13.49 6.05 -15.29
C LYS A 183 -12.29 6.31 -14.34
N ASN A 184 -12.36 7.32 -13.47
CA ASN A 184 -11.24 7.89 -12.72
C ASN A 184 -11.37 7.85 -11.18
N THR A 185 -12.46 7.34 -10.59
CA THR A 185 -12.68 7.46 -9.13
C THR A 185 -11.73 6.63 -8.28
N ALA A 186 -11.58 5.33 -8.59
CA ALA A 186 -10.62 4.46 -7.91
C ALA A 186 -9.17 4.91 -8.13
N LYS A 187 -8.90 5.60 -9.25
CA LYS A 187 -7.58 6.13 -9.56
C LYS A 187 -7.18 7.24 -8.59
N TYR A 188 -8.06 8.21 -8.34
CA TYR A 188 -7.77 9.31 -7.42
C TYR A 188 -7.49 8.82 -6.00
N ASN A 189 -8.34 7.94 -5.46
CA ASN A 189 -8.18 7.44 -4.09
C ASN A 189 -6.86 6.66 -3.93
N LEU A 190 -6.47 5.86 -4.94
CA LEU A 190 -5.19 5.17 -4.97
C LEU A 190 -3.99 6.11 -5.22
N ASP A 191 -4.18 7.26 -5.85
CA ASP A 191 -3.11 8.24 -6.08
C ASP A 191 -2.74 8.97 -4.77
N ILE A 192 -3.71 9.26 -3.90
CA ILE A 192 -3.45 9.93 -2.62
C ILE A 192 -3.07 8.97 -1.48
N PHE A 193 -3.43 7.70 -1.59
CA PHE A 193 -3.19 6.70 -0.54
C PHE A 193 -1.72 6.58 -0.09
N PRO A 194 -0.71 6.57 -0.98
CA PRO A 194 0.70 6.49 -0.58
C PRO A 194 1.14 7.64 0.33
N PHE A 195 0.64 8.85 0.10
CA PHE A 195 0.96 10.02 0.91
C PHE A 195 0.49 9.88 2.35
N ILE A 196 -0.67 9.22 2.54
CA ILE A 196 -1.25 8.93 3.86
C ILE A 196 -0.42 7.86 4.57
N CYS A 197 -0.10 6.76 3.86
CA CYS A 197 0.71 5.69 4.43
C CYS A 197 2.11 6.16 4.82
N HIS A 198 2.73 7.05 4.03
CA HIS A 198 4.03 7.64 4.35
C HIS A 198 4.01 8.36 5.70
N LEU A 199 3.00 9.20 5.96
CA LEU A 199 2.87 9.90 7.24
C LEU A 199 2.60 8.94 8.38
N ALA A 200 1.69 7.99 8.20
CA ALA A 200 1.33 7.02 9.23
C ALA A 200 2.51 6.11 9.62
N GLN A 201 3.41 5.81 8.69
CA GLN A 201 4.62 5.04 8.98
C GLN A 201 5.70 5.86 9.69
N LYS A 202 5.73 7.18 9.51
CA LYS A 202 6.72 8.08 10.12
C LYS A 202 6.32 8.64 11.47
N HIS A 203 5.03 8.73 11.78
CA HIS A 203 4.55 9.39 13.00
C HIS A 203 3.37 8.66 13.64
N GLU A 204 3.52 8.23 14.90
CA GLU A 204 2.51 7.43 15.64
C GLU A 204 1.25 8.22 15.97
N LYS A 205 1.38 9.53 16.16
CA LYS A 205 0.27 10.43 16.50
C LYS A 205 -0.33 11.09 15.25
N TYR A 206 -0.14 10.47 14.08
CA TYR A 206 -0.84 10.86 12.87
C TYR A 206 -2.23 10.22 12.84
N GLU A 207 -3.26 11.05 12.95
CA GLU A 207 -4.65 10.61 12.82
C GLU A 207 -5.22 11.05 11.47
N ALA A 208 -5.48 10.07 10.60
CA ALA A 208 -6.11 10.29 9.30
C ALA A 208 -7.63 10.08 9.36
N PHE A 209 -8.38 11.07 8.92
CA PHE A 209 -9.83 11.05 8.86
C PHE A 209 -10.29 11.43 7.46
N TYR A 210 -11.34 10.75 6.99
CA TYR A 210 -11.87 10.97 5.67
C TYR A 210 -13.37 11.22 5.66
N TYR A 211 -13.81 11.92 4.63
CA TYR A 211 -15.21 12.03 4.23
C TYR A 211 -15.32 11.79 2.73
N TYR A 212 -16.53 11.84 2.17
CA TYR A 212 -16.75 11.61 0.74
C TYR A 212 -17.23 12.88 0.05
N GLU A 213 -16.59 13.23 -1.06
CA GLU A 213 -16.95 14.38 -1.90
C GLU A 213 -16.53 14.10 -3.35
N GLY A 214 -17.14 14.78 -4.32
CA GLY A 214 -16.69 14.67 -5.70
C GLY A 214 -15.43 15.49 -5.94
N ALA A 215 -14.34 14.85 -6.38
CA ALA A 215 -13.06 15.49 -6.61
C ALA A 215 -13.16 16.69 -7.55
N SER A 216 -14.03 16.62 -8.56
CA SER A 216 -14.30 17.74 -9.47
C SER A 216 -14.81 18.99 -8.75
N ALA A 217 -15.60 18.86 -7.68
CA ALA A 217 -16.09 19.99 -6.91
C ALA A 217 -14.96 20.69 -6.13
N TYR A 218 -13.93 19.95 -5.71
CA TYR A 218 -12.79 20.48 -4.97
C TYR A 218 -11.79 21.20 -5.86
N PHE A 219 -11.46 20.61 -7.03
CA PHE A 219 -10.52 21.19 -8.00
C PHE A 219 -11.14 22.25 -8.91
N ASN A 220 -12.45 22.49 -8.81
CA ASN A 220 -13.10 23.59 -9.51
C ASN A 220 -12.63 24.94 -8.95
N SER A 221 -12.49 25.93 -9.83
CA SER A 221 -12.01 27.28 -9.52
C SER A 221 -12.88 28.10 -8.56
N THR A 222 -13.94 27.51 -8.00
CA THR A 222 -14.86 28.15 -7.05
C THR A 222 -14.40 27.99 -5.60
N ASN A 223 -13.50 27.06 -5.29
CA ASN A 223 -13.02 26.84 -3.94
C ASN A 223 -11.74 27.65 -3.68
N ILE A 224 -11.92 28.88 -3.20
CA ILE A 224 -10.81 29.80 -2.94
C ILE A 224 -10.10 29.39 -1.64
N MET A 225 -8.81 29.13 -1.75
CA MET A 225 -7.93 28.76 -0.63
C MET A 225 -8.47 27.59 0.21
N PRO A 226 -8.66 26.41 -0.39
CA PRO A 226 -9.34 25.27 0.22
C PRO A 226 -8.52 24.62 1.35
N ASN A 227 -7.20 24.79 1.33
CA ASN A 227 -6.30 24.18 2.29
C ASN A 227 -6.30 25.00 3.59
N ILE A 228 -6.58 24.34 4.70
CA ILE A 228 -6.62 24.92 6.04
C ILE A 228 -5.62 24.15 6.90
N MET A 229 -4.66 24.86 7.51
CA MET A 229 -3.78 24.29 8.53
C MET A 229 -3.87 25.17 9.77
N ILE A 230 -3.93 24.55 10.93
CA ILE A 230 -4.13 25.28 12.17
C ILE A 230 -3.23 24.67 13.25
N THR A 231 -2.56 25.54 13.98
CA THR A 231 -1.72 25.22 15.14
C THR A 231 -2.17 26.10 16.31
N ASN A 232 -1.50 26.02 17.46
CA ASN A 232 -1.82 26.83 18.64
C ASN A 232 -1.69 28.33 18.36
N ASN A 233 -0.76 28.72 17.49
CA ASN A 233 -0.46 30.13 17.22
C ASN A 233 -0.86 30.60 15.82
N PHE A 234 -1.08 29.69 14.86
CA PHE A 234 -1.31 30.07 13.46
C PHE A 234 -2.57 29.43 12.88
N LEU A 235 -3.35 30.25 12.16
CA LEU A 235 -4.30 29.79 11.15
C LEU A 235 -3.71 30.08 9.78
N ILE A 236 -3.66 29.07 8.93
CA ILE A 236 -3.07 29.14 7.60
C ILE A 236 -4.13 28.74 6.59
N ARG A 237 -4.33 29.59 5.59
CA ARG A 237 -5.17 29.32 4.41
C ARG A 237 -4.32 29.38 3.17
N THR A 238 -4.41 28.39 2.29
CA THR A 238 -3.68 28.35 1.00
C THR A 238 -4.56 27.85 -0.13
N ASP A 239 -4.24 28.24 -1.36
CA ASP A 239 -4.77 27.60 -2.57
C ASP A 239 -4.39 26.11 -2.64
N SER A 240 -5.00 25.35 -3.57
CA SER A 240 -4.81 23.89 -3.69
C SER A 240 -3.35 23.49 -3.91
N ASP A 241 -2.57 24.35 -4.59
CA ASP A 241 -1.20 24.08 -5.03
C ASP A 241 -0.12 24.70 -4.13
N TYR A 242 -0.53 25.37 -3.05
CA TYR A 242 0.35 26.09 -2.13
C TYR A 242 1.22 27.12 -2.88
N CYS A 243 0.61 27.89 -3.78
CA CYS A 243 1.22 29.00 -4.50
C CYS A 243 0.95 30.33 -3.81
N GLU A 244 -0.25 30.52 -3.25
CA GLU A 244 -0.67 31.74 -2.58
C GLU A 244 -1.35 31.42 -1.24
N GLY A 245 -1.14 32.28 -0.24
CA GLY A 245 -1.47 31.94 1.14
C GLY A 245 -1.64 33.14 2.04
N VAL A 246 -2.46 32.98 3.08
CA VAL A 246 -2.61 33.94 4.18
C VAL A 246 -2.40 33.21 5.49
N ILE A 247 -1.50 33.74 6.31
CA ILE A 247 -1.19 33.24 7.65
C ILE A 247 -1.65 34.27 8.67
N TYR A 248 -2.47 33.82 9.62
CA TYR A 248 -3.01 34.62 10.71
C TYR A 248 -2.38 34.16 12.03
N ARG A 249 -1.75 35.07 12.77
CA ARG A 249 -1.34 34.86 14.18
C ARG A 249 -2.43 35.30 15.17
N SER A 250 -3.67 35.43 14.68
CA SER A 250 -4.77 35.97 15.45
C SER A 250 -5.40 34.86 16.32
N LYS A 251 -5.20 34.93 17.63
CA LYS A 251 -5.73 33.94 18.58
C LYS A 251 -7.25 33.74 18.47
N PRO A 252 -8.10 34.78 18.32
CA PRO A 252 -9.53 34.58 18.10
C PRO A 252 -9.86 33.79 16.81
N MET A 253 -9.06 33.97 15.75
CA MET A 253 -9.24 33.23 14.50
C MET A 253 -8.83 31.77 14.65
N VAL A 254 -7.69 31.50 15.30
CA VAL A 254 -7.24 30.14 15.63
C VAL A 254 -8.32 29.42 16.44
N GLU A 255 -8.78 30.01 17.54
CA GLU A 255 -9.82 29.41 18.40
C GLU A 255 -11.14 29.17 17.64
N PHE A 256 -11.53 30.08 16.74
CA PHE A 256 -12.71 29.89 15.90
C PHE A 256 -12.54 28.69 14.97
N TYR A 257 -11.43 28.61 14.23
CA TYR A 257 -11.18 27.53 13.29
C TYR A 257 -10.98 26.18 13.97
N MET A 258 -10.39 26.13 15.17
CA MET A 258 -10.29 24.91 15.97
C MET A 258 -11.67 24.34 16.27
N ARG A 259 -12.59 25.19 16.74
CA ARG A 259 -13.97 24.76 16.99
C ARG A 259 -14.66 24.26 15.72
N GLN A 260 -14.34 24.83 14.56
CA GLN A 260 -14.91 24.38 13.29
C GLN A 260 -14.30 23.06 12.82
N PHE A 261 -12.98 22.87 13.00
CA PHE A 261 -12.27 21.63 12.73
C PHE A 261 -12.86 20.48 13.56
N GLU A 262 -12.99 20.65 14.89
CA GLU A 262 -13.53 19.61 15.77
C GLU A 262 -14.97 19.23 15.39
N LYS A 263 -15.82 20.23 15.09
CA LYS A 263 -17.18 19.97 14.59
C LYS A 263 -17.16 19.20 13.27
N PHE A 264 -16.21 19.47 12.38
CA PHE A 264 -16.14 18.77 11.10
C PHE A 264 -15.59 17.36 11.26
N LYS A 265 -14.56 17.16 12.11
CA LYS A 265 -13.99 15.86 12.47
C LYS A 265 -15.06 14.88 12.94
N THR A 266 -16.05 15.31 13.73
CA THR A 266 -17.17 14.44 14.17
C THR A 266 -18.04 13.85 13.05
N LYS A 267 -17.94 14.37 11.82
CA LYS A 267 -18.66 13.87 10.65
C LYS A 267 -17.80 13.00 9.74
N CYS A 268 -16.52 12.84 10.06
CA CYS A 268 -15.56 12.09 9.27
C CYS A 268 -15.38 10.68 9.86
N ALA A 269 -15.04 9.73 9.00
CA ALA A 269 -14.63 8.39 9.41
C ALA A 269 -13.12 8.37 9.65
N LYS A 270 -12.66 7.57 10.60
CA LYS A 270 -11.23 7.31 10.79
C LYS A 270 -10.74 6.36 9.70
N LEU A 271 -9.60 6.67 9.05
CA LEU A 271 -9.06 5.85 7.97
C LEU A 271 -8.21 4.68 8.49
N LEU A 272 -7.38 4.97 9.50
CA LEU A 272 -6.38 4.02 9.99
C LEU A 272 -6.34 4.00 11.52
N ASP A 273 -6.05 2.83 12.06
CA ASP A 273 -5.71 2.61 13.47
C ASP A 273 -4.27 2.14 13.58
N HIS A 274 -3.55 2.68 14.58
CA HIS A 274 -2.22 2.24 14.97
C HIS A 274 -2.34 1.22 16.11
N ALA A 275 -1.64 0.10 16.00
CA ALA A 275 -1.46 -0.81 17.13
C ALA A 275 -0.34 -0.27 18.03
N VAL A 276 -0.63 -0.08 19.31
CA VAL A 276 0.30 0.48 20.30
C VAL A 276 1.19 -0.60 20.92
N ASP A 277 0.77 -1.87 20.89
CA ASP A 277 1.55 -2.99 21.40
C ASP A 277 1.28 -4.32 20.65
N ILE A 278 2.00 -5.38 21.05
CA ILE A 278 1.86 -6.72 20.48
C ILE A 278 0.45 -7.31 20.67
N LEU A 279 -0.26 -6.96 21.74
CA LEU A 279 -1.61 -7.48 22.00
C LEU A 279 -2.61 -6.85 21.05
N GLU A 280 -2.54 -5.54 20.82
CA GLU A 280 -3.34 -4.88 19.80
C GLU A 280 -2.98 -5.40 18.41
N TYR A 281 -1.70 -5.57 18.10
CA TYR A 281 -1.27 -6.15 16.84
C TYR A 281 -1.83 -7.57 16.61
N VAL A 282 -1.72 -8.45 17.61
CA VAL A 282 -2.28 -9.82 17.56
C VAL A 282 -3.80 -9.82 17.58
N TYR A 283 -4.43 -8.81 18.19
CA TYR A 283 -5.88 -8.65 18.22
C TYR A 283 -6.45 -8.60 16.80
N PHE A 284 -5.76 -7.91 15.90
CA PHE A 284 -6.26 -7.66 14.54
C PHE A 284 -6.11 -8.82 13.56
N TRP A 285 -5.32 -9.87 13.87
CA TRP A 285 -5.03 -10.95 12.93
C TRP A 285 -6.24 -11.77 12.45
N TYR A 286 -7.30 -11.86 13.26
CA TYR A 286 -8.45 -12.74 12.98
C TYR A 286 -9.79 -12.12 13.44
N ASP A 287 -9.87 -10.79 13.47
CA ASP A 287 -11.11 -10.11 13.89
C ASP A 287 -12.18 -10.12 12.78
N ASP A 288 -11.74 -10.27 11.54
CA ASP A 288 -12.61 -10.30 10.37
C ASP A 288 -13.03 -11.74 10.05
N ASN A 289 -14.34 -11.99 10.05
CA ASN A 289 -14.92 -13.30 9.72
C ASN A 289 -15.06 -13.45 8.19
N ALA A 290 -13.94 -13.47 7.48
CA ALA A 290 -13.88 -13.39 6.01
C ALA A 290 -12.73 -14.22 5.39
N ASN A 291 -12.77 -14.39 4.07
CA ASN A 291 -11.61 -14.92 3.32
C ASN A 291 -10.43 -13.96 3.42
N PHE A 292 -9.22 -14.51 3.44
CA PHE A 292 -8.01 -13.75 3.74
C PHE A 292 -6.86 -14.06 2.78
N ILE A 293 -6.14 -13.02 2.38
CA ILE A 293 -4.89 -13.12 1.63
C ILE A 293 -3.80 -12.39 2.44
N GLY A 294 -2.79 -13.14 2.90
CA GLY A 294 -1.58 -12.61 3.51
C GLY A 294 -0.43 -12.59 2.51
N VAL A 295 0.41 -11.56 2.58
CA VAL A 295 1.54 -11.35 1.67
C VAL A 295 2.74 -10.93 2.50
N ASP A 296 3.73 -11.82 2.57
CA ASP A 296 4.80 -11.77 3.56
C ASP A 296 6.15 -12.16 2.97
N PHE A 297 7.25 -11.67 3.54
CA PHE A 297 8.58 -12.16 3.17
C PHE A 297 8.75 -13.66 3.42
N GLN A 298 8.34 -14.11 4.60
CA GLN A 298 8.36 -15.51 5.04
C GLN A 298 6.96 -16.12 4.96
N PRO A 299 6.82 -17.45 4.87
CA PRO A 299 5.50 -18.05 4.97
C PRO A 299 4.88 -17.77 6.34
N CYS A 300 3.56 -17.56 6.38
CA CYS A 300 2.81 -17.37 7.60
C CYS A 300 2.95 -18.59 8.52
N THR A 301 3.54 -18.40 9.70
CA THR A 301 3.85 -19.49 10.63
C THR A 301 2.87 -19.56 11.80
N MET A 302 2.10 -18.50 12.05
CA MET A 302 1.20 -18.42 13.20
C MET A 302 0.20 -19.59 13.25
N LEU A 303 -0.31 -20.03 12.10
CA LEU A 303 -1.24 -21.16 12.00
C LEU A 303 -0.57 -22.53 12.24
N CYS A 304 0.76 -22.60 12.09
CA CYS A 304 1.57 -23.81 12.23
C CYS A 304 2.12 -23.99 13.65
N LEU A 305 2.00 -22.99 14.53
CA LEU A 305 2.48 -23.08 15.91
C LEU A 305 1.67 -24.11 16.71
N THR A 306 2.32 -25.16 17.21
CA THR A 306 1.72 -26.08 18.18
C THR A 306 1.71 -25.45 19.57
N GLU A 307 0.87 -25.99 20.46
CA GLU A 307 0.84 -25.54 21.85
C GLU A 307 2.20 -25.75 22.54
N ASP A 308 2.89 -26.85 22.26
CA ASP A 308 4.20 -27.15 22.83
C ASP A 308 5.27 -26.15 22.38
N ILE A 309 5.35 -25.89 21.07
CA ILE A 309 6.30 -24.91 20.51
C ILE A 309 6.01 -23.53 21.08
N TYR A 310 4.73 -23.12 21.10
CA TYR A 310 4.34 -21.83 21.65
C TYR A 310 4.74 -21.69 23.13
N ASN A 311 4.44 -22.70 23.96
CA ASN A 311 4.75 -22.66 25.39
C ASN A 311 6.25 -22.67 25.67
N ALA A 312 7.04 -23.40 24.86
CA ALA A 312 8.49 -23.48 24.98
C ALA A 312 9.18 -22.15 24.60
N HIS A 313 8.67 -21.46 23.59
CA HIS A 313 9.36 -20.32 22.98
C HIS A 313 8.82 -18.95 23.38
N ALA A 314 7.54 -18.81 23.74
CA ALA A 314 6.96 -17.50 24.04
C ALA A 314 7.59 -16.85 25.29
N LEU A 315 8.05 -15.60 25.15
CA LEU A 315 8.62 -14.75 26.21
C LEU A 315 7.66 -13.63 26.63
N LEU A 316 6.36 -13.92 26.62
CA LEU A 316 5.31 -12.96 26.98
C LEU A 316 4.86 -13.11 28.46
N PRO A 317 4.33 -12.03 29.07
CA PRO A 317 3.60 -12.12 30.35
C PRO A 317 2.46 -13.14 30.28
N THR A 318 2.07 -13.74 31.42
CA THR A 318 1.06 -14.81 31.46
C THR A 318 -0.27 -14.44 30.80
N ASP A 319 -0.77 -13.23 31.02
CA ASP A 319 -2.06 -12.81 30.45
C ASP A 319 -1.95 -12.54 28.95
N ALA A 320 -0.84 -11.95 28.51
CA ALA A 320 -0.50 -11.83 27.10
C ALA A 320 -0.39 -13.21 26.43
N LYS A 321 0.22 -14.19 27.11
CA LYS A 321 0.32 -15.56 26.58
C LYS A 321 -1.06 -16.18 26.36
N LYS A 322 -1.98 -16.02 27.32
CA LYS A 322 -3.35 -16.53 27.21
C LYS A 322 -4.11 -15.86 26.06
N PHE A 323 -3.95 -14.55 25.92
CA PHE A 323 -4.60 -13.77 24.87
C PHE A 323 -4.14 -14.21 23.47
N VAL A 324 -2.83 -14.28 23.23
CA VAL A 324 -2.27 -14.74 21.95
C VAL A 324 -2.72 -16.17 21.66
N LYS A 325 -2.69 -17.06 22.64
CA LYS A 325 -3.16 -18.45 22.48
C LYS A 325 -4.65 -18.52 22.08
N ALA A 326 -5.50 -17.69 22.68
CA ALA A 326 -6.91 -17.62 22.32
C ALA A 326 -7.09 -17.15 20.86
N LYS A 327 -6.34 -16.13 20.42
CA LYS A 327 -6.37 -15.65 19.04
C LYS A 327 -5.85 -16.68 18.03
N LEU A 328 -4.77 -17.42 18.35
CA LEU A 328 -4.31 -18.55 17.52
C LEU A 328 -5.36 -19.64 17.38
N THR A 329 -6.10 -19.91 18.46
CA THR A 329 -7.21 -20.89 18.43
C THR A 329 -8.35 -20.41 17.53
N MET A 330 -8.68 -19.11 17.58
CA MET A 330 -9.66 -18.50 16.69
C MET A 330 -9.23 -18.59 15.22
N GLY A 331 -7.98 -18.24 14.90
CA GLY A 331 -7.45 -18.33 13.55
C GLY A 331 -7.49 -19.75 12.98
N LYS A 332 -7.08 -20.75 13.78
CA LYS A 332 -7.20 -22.17 13.38
C LYS A 332 -8.64 -22.61 13.13
N LYS A 333 -9.60 -22.09 13.90
CA LYS A 333 -11.02 -22.35 13.67
C LYS A 333 -11.50 -21.68 12.37
N ALA A 334 -11.06 -20.46 12.11
CA ALA A 334 -11.43 -19.71 10.90
C ALA A 334 -11.04 -20.43 9.60
N LEU A 335 -9.94 -21.21 9.59
CA LEU A 335 -9.54 -22.05 8.44
C LEU A 335 -10.58 -23.10 8.03
N SER A 336 -11.51 -23.46 8.91
CA SER A 336 -12.62 -24.37 8.57
C SER A 336 -13.81 -23.67 7.94
N GLU A 337 -13.89 -22.35 8.08
CA GLU A 337 -15.05 -21.53 7.68
C GLU A 337 -14.71 -20.62 6.48
N HIS A 338 -13.44 -20.25 6.32
CA HIS A 338 -12.96 -19.27 5.33
C HIS A 338 -11.70 -19.73 4.63
N LYS A 339 -11.48 -19.23 3.41
CA LYS A 339 -10.25 -19.48 2.66
C LYS A 339 -9.13 -18.59 3.15
N PHE A 340 -7.96 -19.19 3.35
CA PHE A 340 -6.72 -18.49 3.68
C PHE A 340 -5.69 -18.76 2.59
N VAL A 341 -5.16 -17.69 1.98
CA VAL A 341 -4.04 -17.76 1.03
C VAL A 341 -2.86 -16.99 1.64
N ASN A 342 -1.66 -17.58 1.61
CA ASN A 342 -0.44 -16.88 1.99
C ASN A 342 0.55 -16.87 0.82
N LEU A 343 0.87 -15.67 0.35
CA LEU A 343 1.87 -15.42 -0.66
C LEU A 343 3.20 -15.05 0.00
N PHE A 344 4.27 -15.79 -0.30
CA PHE A 344 5.58 -15.54 0.32
C PHE A 344 6.75 -15.83 -0.61
N SER A 345 7.96 -15.43 -0.20
CA SER A 345 9.17 -15.69 -0.98
C SER A 345 9.85 -17.00 -0.58
N GLU A 346 10.41 -17.71 -1.55
CA GLU A 346 11.27 -18.88 -1.28
C GLU A 346 12.50 -18.49 -0.43
N LYS A 347 13.04 -17.28 -0.64
CA LYS A 347 14.12 -16.73 0.18
C LYS A 347 13.74 -16.63 1.65
N GLY A 348 12.53 -16.16 1.95
CA GLY A 348 12.01 -16.08 3.32
C GLY A 348 11.76 -17.46 3.93
N LEU A 349 11.28 -18.43 3.16
CA LEU A 349 11.20 -19.83 3.61
C LEU A 349 12.59 -20.37 3.97
N ALA A 350 13.58 -20.18 3.10
CA ALA A 350 14.95 -20.62 3.34
C ALA A 350 15.53 -19.97 4.60
N GLU A 351 15.26 -18.68 4.82
CA GLU A 351 15.68 -17.95 6.00
C GLU A 351 15.03 -18.50 7.27
N PHE A 352 13.71 -18.70 7.28
CA PHE A 352 13.00 -19.32 8.40
C PHE A 352 13.59 -20.70 8.73
N MET A 353 13.81 -21.54 7.72
CA MET A 353 14.40 -22.87 7.89
C MET A 353 15.87 -22.86 8.32
N THR A 354 16.57 -21.73 8.15
CA THR A 354 17.96 -21.55 8.59
C THR A 354 18.04 -20.96 10.00
N THR A 355 17.34 -19.85 10.27
CA THR A 355 17.46 -19.07 11.51
C THR A 355 16.41 -19.40 12.57
N GLY A 356 15.19 -19.70 12.15
CA GLY A 356 14.02 -19.86 13.00
C GLY A 356 13.36 -18.55 13.41
N GLU A 357 13.82 -17.43 12.85
CA GLU A 357 13.16 -16.15 13.03
C GLU A 357 11.76 -16.18 12.39
N ILE A 358 10.74 -15.86 13.17
CA ILE A 358 9.35 -15.61 12.79
C ILE A 358 9.16 -14.09 12.67
N PHE A 359 8.99 -13.60 11.45
CA PHE A 359 8.86 -12.16 11.16
C PHE A 359 7.53 -11.56 11.64
N GLU A 360 6.52 -12.40 11.82
CA GLU A 360 5.19 -12.03 12.29
C GLU A 360 5.21 -11.58 13.76
N LEU A 361 6.28 -11.86 14.51
CA LEU A 361 6.39 -11.58 15.94
C LEU A 361 7.53 -10.59 16.25
N PRO A 362 7.40 -9.75 17.30
CA PRO A 362 8.52 -8.98 17.84
C PRO A 362 9.68 -9.87 18.27
N ARG A 363 10.92 -9.45 17.96
CA ARG A 363 12.12 -10.26 18.22
C ARG A 363 12.29 -10.60 19.70
N ASN A 364 11.85 -9.72 20.57
CA ASN A 364 11.98 -9.88 22.02
C ASN A 364 10.82 -10.67 22.66
N SER A 365 9.82 -11.10 21.87
CA SER A 365 8.65 -11.80 22.41
C SER A 365 8.77 -13.33 22.41
N TYR A 366 9.86 -13.90 21.88
CA TYR A 366 10.05 -15.35 21.80
C TYR A 366 11.52 -15.74 21.62
N THR A 367 11.85 -17.01 21.85
CA THR A 367 13.12 -17.63 21.41
C THR A 367 12.90 -18.39 20.10
N PHE A 368 13.94 -18.53 19.26
CA PHE A 368 13.76 -19.17 17.95
C PHE A 368 13.51 -20.68 18.06
N PRO A 369 12.49 -21.24 17.35
CA PRO A 369 12.25 -22.66 17.26
C PRO A 369 13.46 -23.42 16.71
N THR A 370 13.71 -24.61 17.26
CA THR A 370 14.78 -25.50 16.82
C THR A 370 14.52 -26.01 15.39
N LEU A 371 15.55 -26.56 14.73
CA LEU A 371 15.36 -27.19 13.42
C LEU A 371 14.29 -28.29 13.43
N ALA A 372 14.22 -29.10 14.50
CA ALA A 372 13.22 -30.15 14.61
C ALA A 372 11.79 -29.57 14.67
N GLU A 373 11.58 -28.51 15.46
CA GLU A 373 10.29 -27.84 15.58
C GLU A 373 9.89 -27.13 14.29
N ARG A 374 10.84 -26.50 13.58
CA ARG A 374 10.58 -25.90 12.26
C ARG A 374 10.14 -26.93 11.23
N LYS A 375 10.73 -28.13 11.23
CA LYS A 375 10.28 -29.23 10.39
C LYS A 375 8.86 -29.68 10.75
N ILE A 376 8.49 -29.69 12.03
CA ILE A 376 7.10 -29.96 12.46
C ILE A 376 6.16 -28.88 11.93
N MET A 377 6.50 -27.60 12.09
CA MET A 377 5.70 -26.49 11.59
C MET A 377 5.52 -26.56 10.06
N LEU A 378 6.59 -26.92 9.34
CA LEU A 378 6.55 -27.09 7.88
C LEU A 378 5.70 -28.30 7.46
N GLN A 379 5.74 -29.41 8.19
CA GLN A 379 4.84 -30.55 7.96
C GLN A 379 3.37 -30.16 8.17
N ILE A 380 3.06 -29.34 9.19
CA ILE A 380 1.71 -28.81 9.41
C ILE A 380 1.30 -27.92 8.24
N MET A 381 2.19 -27.03 7.77
CA MET A 381 1.94 -26.17 6.62
C MET A 381 1.59 -26.96 5.35
N ILE A 382 2.37 -28.00 5.04
CA ILE A 382 2.11 -28.91 3.92
C ILE A 382 0.76 -29.60 4.10
N SER A 383 0.46 -30.10 5.31
CA SER A 383 -0.80 -30.77 5.61
C SER A 383 -2.01 -29.85 5.41
N LEU A 384 -1.89 -28.56 5.81
CA LEU A 384 -2.92 -27.55 5.60
C LEU A 384 -3.16 -27.25 4.11
N CYS A 385 -2.12 -27.35 3.28
CA CYS A 385 -2.25 -27.23 1.83
C CYS A 385 -2.99 -28.44 1.24
N GLU A 386 -2.52 -29.65 1.57
CA GLU A 386 -3.04 -30.91 1.02
C GLU A 386 -4.52 -31.17 1.37
N ASN A 387 -4.97 -30.72 2.54
CA ASN A 387 -6.35 -30.86 2.97
C ASN A 387 -7.25 -29.67 2.55
N GLY A 388 -6.69 -28.66 1.87
CA GLY A 388 -7.40 -27.49 1.37
C GLY A 388 -7.83 -26.48 2.45
N MET A 389 -7.28 -26.54 3.66
CA MET A 389 -7.56 -25.57 4.73
C MET A 389 -6.79 -24.26 4.54
N ALA A 390 -5.66 -24.28 3.85
CA ALA A 390 -4.86 -23.11 3.49
C ALA A 390 -4.26 -23.27 2.10
N ASP A 391 -3.94 -22.18 1.42
CA ASP A 391 -3.16 -22.19 0.17
C ASP A 391 -1.89 -21.35 0.34
N TYR A 392 -0.77 -22.02 0.63
CA TYR A 392 0.54 -21.40 0.68
C TYR A 392 1.12 -21.39 -0.74
N ARG A 393 1.54 -20.21 -1.23
CA ARG A 393 2.02 -20.03 -2.60
C ARG A 393 3.30 -19.21 -2.63
N ILE A 394 4.31 -19.74 -3.32
CA ILE A 394 5.60 -19.06 -3.47
C ILE A 394 5.54 -18.04 -4.62
N ILE A 395 5.95 -16.81 -4.34
CA ILE A 395 6.18 -15.78 -5.36
C ILE A 395 7.57 -15.99 -5.97
N LYS A 396 7.63 -16.06 -7.29
CA LYS A 396 8.89 -16.20 -8.05
C LYS A 396 9.72 -14.93 -7.93
N ASN A 397 11.03 -15.10 -7.74
CA ASN A 397 11.97 -14.02 -7.37
C ASN A 397 11.95 -12.78 -8.28
N ASP A 398 11.59 -12.93 -9.55
CA ASP A 398 11.66 -11.84 -10.54
C ASP A 398 10.43 -10.91 -10.54
N TYR A 399 9.38 -11.23 -9.79
CA TYR A 399 8.05 -10.62 -10.01
C TYR A 399 7.51 -9.79 -8.85
N PHE A 400 8.14 -9.83 -7.67
CA PHE A 400 7.67 -9.05 -6.52
C PHE A 400 8.81 -8.69 -5.58
N ALA A 401 8.87 -7.42 -5.20
CA ALA A 401 9.76 -6.93 -4.15
C ALA A 401 9.18 -7.32 -2.79
N VAL A 402 9.21 -8.62 -2.45
CA VAL A 402 8.78 -9.06 -1.12
C VAL A 402 9.84 -8.56 -0.15
N SER A 403 9.55 -7.47 0.54
CA SER A 403 10.46 -6.86 1.49
C SER A 403 10.26 -7.47 2.86
N LYS A 404 11.37 -7.66 3.59
CA LYS A 404 11.36 -7.98 5.02
C LYS A 404 10.60 -6.94 5.87
N ASN A 405 10.41 -5.75 5.30
CA ASN A 405 9.87 -4.59 5.98
C ASN A 405 8.40 -4.32 5.64
N LEU A 406 7.74 -5.20 4.88
CA LEU A 406 6.34 -5.02 4.49
C LEU A 406 5.58 -6.35 4.55
N CYS A 407 4.51 -6.37 5.32
CA CYS A 407 3.49 -7.42 5.33
C CYS A 407 2.14 -6.78 4.97
N ILE A 408 1.38 -7.44 4.12
CA ILE A 408 0.05 -6.99 3.69
C ILE A 408 -0.95 -8.11 3.93
N ASN A 409 -2.03 -7.78 4.62
CA ASN A 409 -3.06 -8.71 5.04
C ASN A 409 -4.41 -8.15 4.60
N ILE A 410 -5.12 -8.84 3.71
CA ILE A 410 -6.37 -8.35 3.14
C ILE A 410 -7.48 -9.35 3.40
N SER A 411 -8.54 -8.83 4.00
CA SER A 411 -9.76 -9.55 4.27
C SER A 411 -10.84 -9.13 3.27
N ASP A 412 -11.56 -10.10 2.72
CA ASP A 412 -12.58 -9.90 1.69
C ASP A 412 -13.62 -8.84 2.09
N ASN A 413 -13.60 -7.69 1.41
CA ASN A 413 -14.50 -6.55 1.62
C ASN A 413 -14.54 -5.95 3.05
N THR A 414 -13.58 -6.27 3.93
CA THR A 414 -13.58 -5.77 5.32
C THR A 414 -12.39 -4.88 5.64
N SER A 415 -11.16 -5.33 5.39
CA SER A 415 -9.98 -4.56 5.74
C SER A 415 -8.76 -4.87 4.88
N LEU A 416 -7.93 -3.83 4.74
CA LEU A 416 -6.56 -3.88 4.25
C LEU A 416 -5.67 -3.51 5.43
N ASN A 417 -4.83 -4.45 5.84
CA ASN A 417 -3.91 -4.27 6.95
C ASN A 417 -2.48 -4.22 6.39
N ILE A 418 -1.79 -3.12 6.66
CA ILE A 418 -0.41 -2.90 6.22
C ILE A 418 0.47 -2.88 7.46
N ILE A 419 1.47 -3.75 7.45
CA ILE A 419 2.44 -3.89 8.53
C ILE A 419 3.80 -3.51 7.97
N ALA A 420 4.32 -2.38 8.43
CA ALA A 420 5.65 -1.93 8.08
C ALA A 420 6.60 -2.14 9.26
N ARG A 421 7.75 -2.76 9.02
CA ARG A 421 8.86 -2.77 9.99
C ARG A 421 9.77 -1.61 9.67
N ASN A 422 9.78 -0.56 10.50
CA ASN A 422 10.78 0.51 10.37
C ASN A 422 11.08 1.26 11.68
N ASN A 423 12.36 1.66 11.82
CA ASN A 423 13.15 1.93 13.03
C ASN A 423 12.78 3.15 13.93
N CYS A 424 11.58 3.70 13.87
CA CYS A 424 11.15 4.73 14.85
C CYS A 424 10.29 4.14 15.98
N PHE A 425 9.50 3.11 15.67
CA PHE A 425 8.73 2.36 16.66
C PHE A 425 9.52 1.15 17.08
N SER A 426 9.49 0.87 18.37
CA SER A 426 10.24 -0.20 19.01
C SER A 426 9.82 -1.62 18.60
N ASP A 427 9.12 -1.83 17.46
CA ASP A 427 9.31 -2.99 16.56
C ASP A 427 8.36 -3.01 15.31
N PHE A 428 7.19 -2.32 15.28
CA PHE A 428 6.22 -2.38 14.14
C PHE A 428 5.34 -1.12 13.99
N SER A 429 4.98 -0.77 12.75
CA SER A 429 3.82 0.10 12.43
C SER A 429 2.72 -0.75 11.81
N TYR A 430 1.52 -0.70 12.40
CA TYR A 430 0.33 -1.41 11.95
C TYR A 430 -0.70 -0.40 11.48
N LEU A 431 -1.25 -0.59 10.27
CA LEU A 431 -2.30 0.24 9.71
C LEU A 431 -3.48 -0.65 9.31
N LYS A 432 -4.63 -0.55 9.99
CA LYS A 432 -5.89 -1.15 9.54
C LYS A 432 -6.73 -0.14 8.76
N ILE A 433 -6.96 -0.42 7.49
CA ILE A 433 -7.76 0.41 6.58
C ILE A 433 -9.06 -0.30 6.24
N SER A 434 -10.19 0.38 6.42
CA SER A 434 -11.53 -0.15 6.10
C SER A 434 -12.27 0.66 5.04
N GLU A 435 -11.59 1.57 4.34
CA GLU A 435 -12.20 2.30 3.23
C GLU A 435 -12.41 1.36 2.03
N THR A 436 -13.65 1.32 1.53
CA THR A 436 -14.12 0.30 0.60
C THR A 436 -13.38 0.32 -0.74
N SER A 437 -13.11 1.49 -1.31
CA SER A 437 -12.47 1.60 -2.62
C SER A 437 -11.03 1.05 -2.61
N LEU A 438 -10.29 1.29 -1.52
CA LEU A 438 -8.95 0.76 -1.30
C LEU A 438 -8.96 -0.74 -1.06
N VAL A 439 -9.82 -1.23 -0.15
CA VAL A 439 -9.93 -2.67 0.15
C VAL A 439 -10.27 -3.47 -1.12
N GLN A 440 -11.25 -3.00 -1.90
CA GLN A 440 -11.63 -3.66 -3.15
C GLN A 440 -10.53 -3.63 -4.22
N ALA A 441 -9.78 -2.52 -4.32
CA ALA A 441 -8.68 -2.43 -5.28
C ALA A 441 -7.54 -3.41 -4.97
N PHE A 442 -7.16 -3.51 -3.70
CA PHE A 442 -6.13 -4.45 -3.25
C PHE A 442 -6.60 -5.91 -3.35
N TRP A 443 -7.84 -6.19 -2.96
CA TRP A 443 -8.43 -7.52 -3.11
C TRP A 443 -8.46 -8.00 -4.57
N ASP A 444 -8.96 -7.18 -5.50
CA ASP A 444 -8.98 -7.47 -6.94
C ASP A 444 -7.56 -7.71 -7.50
N TYR A 445 -6.58 -6.93 -7.04
CA TYR A 445 -5.19 -7.10 -7.44
C TYR A 445 -4.64 -8.48 -7.01
N PHE A 446 -4.77 -8.84 -5.73
CA PHE A 446 -4.17 -10.09 -5.25
C PHE A 446 -4.90 -11.33 -5.74
N GLN A 447 -6.22 -11.29 -5.91
CA GLN A 447 -6.96 -12.38 -6.56
C GLN A 447 -6.40 -12.67 -7.96
N HIS A 448 -6.09 -11.63 -8.73
CA HIS A 448 -5.48 -11.80 -10.04
C HIS A 448 -4.01 -12.24 -9.97
N PHE A 449 -3.25 -11.72 -9.00
CA PHE A 449 -1.83 -12.00 -8.85
C PHE A 449 -1.55 -13.47 -8.50
N ILE A 450 -2.38 -14.09 -7.66
CA ILE A 450 -2.28 -15.52 -7.27
C ILE A 450 -2.28 -16.45 -8.50
N ASP A 451 -3.08 -16.12 -9.51
CA ASP A 451 -3.25 -16.94 -10.72
C ASP A 451 -2.29 -16.54 -11.87
N SER A 452 -1.35 -15.63 -11.61
CA SER A 452 -0.40 -15.16 -12.61
C SER A 452 0.87 -16.03 -12.65
N ASP A 453 1.62 -15.94 -13.76
CA ASP A 453 2.90 -16.65 -13.92
C ASP A 453 3.97 -16.25 -12.89
N ALA A 454 3.74 -15.16 -12.15
CA ALA A 454 4.58 -14.68 -11.06
C ALA A 454 4.56 -15.58 -9.81
N VAL A 455 3.55 -16.45 -9.68
CA VAL A 455 3.34 -17.26 -8.49
C VAL A 455 3.44 -18.74 -8.89
N CYS A 456 4.19 -19.54 -8.12
CA CYS A 456 4.26 -20.98 -8.31
C CYS A 456 2.87 -21.61 -8.15
N SER A 457 2.62 -22.74 -8.81
CA SER A 457 1.38 -23.50 -8.60
C SER A 457 1.29 -24.02 -7.16
N HIS A 458 0.11 -24.49 -6.78
CA HIS A 458 -0.11 -25.15 -5.50
C HIS A 458 0.80 -26.38 -5.35
N GLU A 459 0.87 -27.22 -6.37
CA GLU A 459 1.69 -28.43 -6.42
C GLU A 459 3.18 -28.09 -6.38
N GLU A 460 3.63 -27.13 -7.21
CA GLU A 460 5.02 -26.66 -7.21
C GLU A 460 5.43 -26.14 -5.83
N THR A 461 4.55 -25.40 -5.16
CA THR A 461 4.82 -24.87 -3.81
C THR A 461 4.96 -26.02 -2.80
N ILE A 462 4.09 -27.02 -2.82
CA ILE A 462 4.19 -28.20 -1.94
C ILE A 462 5.49 -28.97 -2.20
N GLU A 463 5.90 -29.14 -3.46
CA GLU A 463 7.16 -29.79 -3.81
C GLU A 463 8.36 -29.04 -3.24
N ILE A 464 8.38 -27.71 -3.35
CA ILE A 464 9.42 -26.86 -2.77
C ILE A 464 9.42 -27.00 -1.24
N LEU A 465 8.27 -26.89 -0.58
CA LEU A 465 8.17 -27.05 0.89
C LEU A 465 8.73 -28.41 1.35
N ARG A 466 8.40 -29.49 0.65
CA ARG A 466 8.92 -30.84 0.97
C ARG A 466 10.42 -30.97 0.82
N SER A 467 11.07 -30.17 -0.03
CA SER A 467 12.52 -30.21 -0.21
C SER A 467 13.32 -29.74 1.03
N TYR A 468 12.66 -29.05 1.96
CA TYR A 468 13.25 -28.58 3.23
C TYR A 468 13.05 -29.55 4.42
N LEU A 469 12.31 -30.64 4.22
CA LEU A 469 12.13 -31.72 5.21
C LEU A 469 13.24 -32.75 5.12
#